data_AF-A0A8T4X7Y2-F1
#
_entry.id   AF-A0A8T4X7Y2-F1
#
_cell.length_a   1.000
_cell.length_b   1.000
_cell.length_c   1.000
_cell.angle_alpha   90.00
_cell.angle_beta   90.00
_cell.angle_gamma   90.00
#
_symmetry.space_group_name_H-M   'P 1'
#
loop_
_entity.id
_entity.type
_entity.pdbx_description
1 polymer ?
#
loop_
_entity_poly.entity_id
_entity_poly.type
_entity_poly.pdbx_seq_one_letter_code
_entity_poly.pdbx_strand_id
1 'polypeptide(L)'
;MKTTIALITAILLVGLITSFASAEGVPAWVKNNAGWWADGTISESEFIQGIQFLIKDGIIVIPPTDVSAEKSQSVPDWVKNNAGWWADGTITDKEFINGIQHLIKTGVISVSTEVKSDSLPVASDDSKIAALEAELEKCAEINQAYPRLNCERAAKHAIEAYTIITNGQSYNAGPLIYYWTGLDTEGNSFEITESGQAILAIRILAVNTSTDNVSMMCTGPAICNYDVWNGDKAFKYSGMDFTNGQIVVKPGTSEIFNMLFGPNIGYGGTTFEYDSSKEYFFRISEPYGKVSIPLELP
;
A
#
# COMPACT_ATOMS: atom_id res chain seq x y z
N MET A 1 46.63 34.86 -49.04
CA MET A 1 47.11 33.74 -48.21
C MET A 1 47.11 34.21 -46.76
N LYS A 2 46.59 33.38 -45.82
CA LYS A 2 46.53 33.54 -44.35
C LYS A 2 45.27 34.25 -43.82
N THR A 3 44.12 33.55 -43.72
CA THR A 3 43.61 32.76 -42.56
C THR A 3 43.10 33.64 -41.40
N THR A 4 41.82 33.97 -41.45
CA THR A 4 41.03 34.41 -40.30
C THR A 4 40.60 33.17 -39.50
N ILE A 5 41.02 33.09 -38.23
CA ILE A 5 40.62 32.05 -37.28
C ILE A 5 39.28 32.49 -36.69
N ALA A 6 38.19 31.83 -37.07
CA ALA A 6 36.93 31.90 -36.36
C ALA A 6 36.98 30.86 -35.21
N LEU A 7 37.05 31.34 -33.97
CA LEU A 7 36.83 30.49 -32.79
C LEU A 7 35.36 30.07 -32.76
N ILE A 8 35.08 28.81 -33.04
CA ILE A 8 33.78 28.19 -32.80
C ILE A 8 33.78 27.74 -31.33
N THR A 9 33.19 28.55 -30.46
CA THR A 9 32.82 28.11 -29.11
C THR A 9 31.63 27.17 -29.23
N ALA A 10 31.91 25.86 -29.29
CA ALA A 10 30.89 24.83 -29.11
C ALA A 10 30.51 24.79 -27.63
N ILE A 11 29.48 25.55 -27.25
CA ILE A 11 28.80 25.37 -25.97
C ILE A 11 28.04 24.06 -26.08
N LEU A 12 28.65 22.98 -25.57
CA LEU A 12 27.96 21.72 -25.32
C LEU A 12 26.94 21.98 -24.21
N LEU A 13 25.70 22.30 -24.60
CA LEU A 13 24.56 22.26 -23.69
C LEU A 13 24.27 20.77 -23.44
N VAL A 14 24.98 20.17 -22.47
CA VAL A 14 24.58 18.89 -21.91
C VAL A 14 23.25 19.18 -21.20
N GLY A 15 22.14 18.88 -21.88
CA GLY A 15 20.84 18.87 -21.27
C GLY A 15 20.89 17.87 -20.11
N LEU A 16 20.96 18.37 -18.88
CA LEU A 16 20.62 17.61 -17.70
C LEU A 16 19.15 17.24 -17.83
N ILE A 17 18.91 16.04 -18.35
CA ILE A 17 17.62 15.36 -18.25
C ILE A 17 17.43 15.12 -16.75
N THR A 18 16.75 16.05 -16.09
CA THR A 18 16.22 15.81 -14.75
C THR A 18 15.09 14.80 -14.91
N SER A 19 15.38 13.53 -14.67
CA SER A 19 14.36 12.50 -14.53
C SER A 19 13.44 12.92 -13.39
N PHE A 20 12.21 13.30 -13.72
CA PHE A 20 11.21 13.68 -12.74
C PHE A 20 10.67 12.43 -12.05
N ALA A 21 10.67 12.46 -10.72
CA ALA A 21 10.04 11.42 -9.92
C ALA A 21 8.52 11.49 -10.01
N SER A 22 7.89 10.38 -10.40
CA SER A 22 6.44 10.17 -10.25
C SER A 22 6.21 9.46 -8.91
N ALA A 23 5.43 10.09 -8.04
CA ALA A 23 5.28 9.77 -6.63
C ALA A 23 3.79 9.74 -6.23
N GLU A 24 2.94 9.26 -7.15
CA GLU A 24 1.49 9.23 -7.00
C GLU A 24 1.07 7.80 -6.66
N GLY A 25 0.78 7.52 -5.38
CA GLY A 25 0.33 6.18 -4.97
C GLY A 25 0.79 5.66 -3.61
N VAL A 26 1.47 6.45 -2.77
CA VAL A 26 1.87 5.98 -1.44
C VAL A 26 0.63 5.85 -0.55
N PRO A 27 0.27 4.65 -0.07
CA PRO A 27 -0.90 4.49 0.79
C PRO A 27 -0.78 5.32 2.07
N ALA A 28 -1.90 5.88 2.54
CA ALA A 28 -1.92 6.78 3.69
C ALA A 28 -1.35 6.13 4.97
N TRP A 29 -1.47 4.80 5.13
CA TRP A 29 -0.91 4.08 6.28
C TRP A 29 0.62 4.15 6.35
N VAL A 30 1.30 4.31 5.21
CA VAL A 30 2.76 4.41 5.16
C VAL A 30 3.26 5.68 5.90
N LYS A 31 2.44 6.73 5.91
CA LYS A 31 2.72 7.98 6.62
C LYS A 31 2.75 7.80 8.14
N ASN A 32 2.01 6.82 8.67
CA ASN A 32 2.03 6.52 10.10
C ASN A 32 3.41 6.03 10.55
N ASN A 33 4.10 5.24 9.72
CA ASN A 33 5.46 4.78 10.01
C ASN A 33 6.46 5.95 10.05
N ALA A 34 6.26 6.96 9.20
CA ALA A 34 7.07 8.18 9.22
C ALA A 34 6.81 9.04 10.46
N GLY A 35 5.56 9.10 10.92
CA GLY A 35 5.19 9.74 12.19
C GLY A 35 5.82 9.03 13.39
N TRP A 36 5.72 7.70 13.45
CA TRP A 36 6.32 6.90 14.52
C TRP A 36 7.84 7.03 14.58
N TRP A 37 8.51 7.18 13.44
CA TRP A 37 9.95 7.44 13.42
C TRP A 37 10.28 8.85 13.90
N ALA A 38 9.52 9.87 13.45
CA ALA A 38 9.67 11.25 13.89
C ALA A 38 9.51 11.40 15.42
N ASP A 39 8.53 10.71 15.99
CA ASP A 39 8.26 10.66 17.44
C ASP A 39 9.26 9.78 18.21
N GLY A 40 10.16 9.07 17.52
CA GLY A 40 11.15 8.18 18.13
C GLY A 40 10.58 6.87 18.67
N THR A 41 9.36 6.52 18.25
CA THR A 41 8.67 5.26 18.61
C THR A 41 9.28 4.06 17.88
N ILE A 42 9.74 4.25 16.63
CA ILE A 42 10.56 3.28 15.90
C ILE A 42 11.97 3.83 15.69
N SER A 43 12.97 2.94 15.68
CA SER A 43 14.37 3.28 15.45
C SER A 43 14.65 3.63 13.99
N GLU A 44 15.77 4.31 13.75
CA GLU A 44 16.24 4.62 12.39
C GLU A 44 16.41 3.37 11.53
N SER A 45 16.94 2.29 12.08
CA SER A 45 17.09 1.02 11.36
C SER A 45 15.75 0.40 10.97
N GLU A 46 14.75 0.46 11.84
CA GLU A 46 13.40 -0.06 11.56
C GLU A 46 12.69 0.78 10.49
N PHE A 47 12.86 2.11 10.55
CA PHE A 47 12.34 2.99 9.52
C PHE A 47 12.99 2.75 8.15
N ILE A 48 14.32 2.61 8.08
CA ILE A 48 15.04 2.30 6.83
C ILE A 48 14.58 0.95 6.26
N GLN A 49 14.49 -0.09 7.10
CA GLN A 49 14.01 -1.41 6.68
C GLN A 49 12.57 -1.35 6.16
N GLY A 50 11.71 -0.58 6.82
CA GLY A 50 10.35 -0.32 6.36
C GLY A 50 10.33 0.34 4.98
N ILE A 51 11.13 1.38 4.74
CA ILE A 51 11.24 2.02 3.42
C ILE A 51 11.79 1.06 2.36
N GLN A 52 12.80 0.25 2.69
CA GLN A 52 13.35 -0.75 1.78
C GLN A 52 12.29 -1.78 1.37
N PHE A 53 11.50 -2.26 2.34
CA PHE A 53 10.38 -3.17 2.11
C PHE A 53 9.33 -2.52 1.19
N LEU A 54 8.91 -1.29 1.50
CA LEU A 54 7.92 -0.55 0.71
C LEU A 54 8.36 -0.35 -0.74
N ILE A 55 9.66 -0.14 -0.97
CA ILE A 55 10.22 -0.04 -2.33
C ILE A 55 10.27 -1.41 -3.00
N LYS A 56 10.73 -2.44 -2.29
CA LYS A 56 10.84 -3.81 -2.80
C LYS A 56 9.49 -4.36 -3.25
N ASP A 57 8.44 -4.11 -2.49
CA ASP A 57 7.09 -4.58 -2.74
C ASP A 57 6.28 -3.66 -3.68
N GLY A 58 6.93 -2.63 -4.24
CA GLY A 58 6.31 -1.72 -5.20
C GLY A 58 5.30 -0.73 -4.61
N ILE A 59 5.17 -0.68 -3.28
CA ILE A 59 4.27 0.23 -2.55
C ILE A 59 4.76 1.69 -2.66
N ILE A 60 6.08 1.89 -2.63
CA ILE A 60 6.74 3.15 -2.98
C ILE A 60 7.55 2.92 -4.26
N VAL A 61 7.10 3.53 -5.36
CA VAL A 61 7.86 3.51 -6.61
C VAL A 61 8.92 4.60 -6.59
N ILE A 62 10.19 4.20 -6.65
CA ILE A 62 11.32 5.12 -6.79
C ILE A 62 11.75 5.16 -8.25
N PRO A 63 11.90 6.35 -8.86
CA PRO A 63 12.43 6.46 -10.21
C PRO A 63 13.86 5.91 -10.29
N PRO A 64 14.32 5.46 -11.47
CA PRO A 64 15.68 5.00 -11.66
C PRO A 64 16.71 5.99 -11.09
N THR A 65 17.51 5.53 -10.13
CA THR A 65 18.44 6.37 -9.37
C THR A 65 19.78 5.65 -9.22
N ASP A 66 20.85 6.25 -9.72
CA ASP A 66 22.20 5.71 -9.59
C ASP A 66 22.77 6.01 -8.20
N VAL A 67 23.47 5.03 -7.61
CA VAL A 67 24.17 5.19 -6.33
C VAL A 67 25.51 5.90 -6.57
N SER A 68 25.74 7.00 -5.85
CA SER A 68 27.00 7.75 -5.88
C SER A 68 28.14 6.95 -5.24
N ALA A 69 29.37 7.15 -5.71
CA ALA A 69 30.56 6.48 -5.16
C ALA A 69 30.94 6.95 -3.74
N GLU A 70 30.45 8.11 -3.31
CA GLU A 70 30.64 8.64 -1.96
C GLU A 70 29.50 8.16 -1.05
N LYS A 71 29.81 7.19 -0.18
CA LYS A 71 28.85 6.63 0.79
C LYS A 71 28.76 7.53 2.01
N SER A 72 27.57 8.04 2.29
CA SER A 72 27.22 8.61 3.59
C SER A 72 26.87 7.48 4.56
N GLN A 73 27.43 7.50 5.76
CA GLN A 73 27.32 6.40 6.75
C GLN A 73 26.17 6.58 7.76
N SER A 74 25.45 7.71 7.73
CA SER A 74 24.37 8.01 8.67
C SER A 74 23.22 8.73 7.98
N VAL A 75 21.98 8.49 8.44
CA VAL A 75 20.82 9.27 8.02
C VAL A 75 20.97 10.69 8.56
N PRO A 76 20.91 11.73 7.70
CA PRO A 76 20.95 13.11 8.19
C PRO A 76 19.71 13.46 9.03
N ASP A 77 19.88 14.27 10.08
CA ASP A 77 18.79 14.69 10.99
C ASP A 77 17.58 15.34 10.28
N TRP A 78 17.81 15.97 9.12
CA TRP A 78 16.72 16.57 8.33
C TRP A 78 15.70 15.55 7.84
N VAL A 79 16.09 14.29 7.66
CA VAL A 79 15.21 13.23 7.15
C VAL A 79 14.12 12.90 8.17
N LYS A 80 14.46 12.90 9.47
CA LYS A 80 13.50 12.66 10.56
C LYS A 80 12.45 13.76 10.66
N ASN A 81 12.87 15.02 10.49
CA ASN A 81 11.95 16.15 10.44
C ASN A 81 11.03 16.07 9.22
N ASN A 82 11.57 15.70 8.06
CA ASN A 82 10.77 15.52 6.85
C ASN A 82 9.78 14.35 6.97
N ALA A 83 10.12 13.28 7.69
CA ALA A 83 9.20 12.18 7.97
C ALA A 83 8.01 12.62 8.84
N GLY A 84 8.26 13.43 9.88
CA GLY A 84 7.20 14.02 10.69
C GLY A 84 6.31 14.96 9.88
N TRP A 85 6.92 15.86 9.08
CA TRP A 85 6.18 16.74 8.18
C TRP A 85 5.40 15.98 7.11
N TRP A 86 5.86 14.81 6.69
CA TRP A 86 5.14 13.98 5.74
C TRP A 86 3.94 13.29 6.41
N ALA A 87 4.12 12.82 7.64
CA ALA A 87 3.04 12.25 8.47
C ALA A 87 1.92 13.26 8.74
N ASP A 88 2.30 14.49 9.07
CA ASP A 88 1.37 15.60 9.33
C ASP A 88 0.77 16.21 8.05
N GLY A 89 1.17 15.72 6.87
CA GLY A 89 0.72 16.23 5.57
C GLY A 89 1.25 17.63 5.23
N THR A 90 2.26 18.11 5.96
CA THR A 90 2.94 19.39 5.72
C THR A 90 3.80 19.34 4.45
N ILE A 91 4.41 18.19 4.15
CA ILE A 91 5.06 17.94 2.86
C ILE A 91 4.32 16.83 2.10
N THR A 92 4.39 16.91 0.77
CA THR A 92 3.74 15.99 -0.15
C THR A 92 4.50 14.66 -0.28
N ASP A 93 3.82 13.61 -0.74
CA ASP A 93 4.42 12.29 -1.03
C ASP A 93 5.59 12.43 -2.01
N LYS A 94 5.46 13.34 -2.96
CA LYS A 94 6.53 13.70 -3.90
C LYS A 94 7.75 14.30 -3.23
N GLU A 95 7.55 15.25 -2.32
CA GLU A 95 8.65 15.88 -1.58
C GLU A 95 9.37 14.87 -0.68
N PHE A 96 8.60 13.97 -0.05
CA PHE A 96 9.15 12.89 0.75
C PHE A 96 9.91 11.86 -0.11
N ILE A 97 9.32 11.40 -1.23
CA ILE A 97 9.95 10.46 -2.17
C ILE A 97 11.23 11.03 -2.77
N ASN A 98 11.29 12.33 -3.09
CA ASN A 98 12.53 12.98 -3.51
C ASN A 98 13.62 12.90 -2.42
N GLY A 99 13.22 12.99 -1.15
CA GLY A 99 14.11 12.75 -0.01
C GLY A 99 14.64 11.32 0.02
N ILE A 100 13.77 10.32 -0.14
CA ILE A 100 14.16 8.90 -0.21
C ILE A 100 15.09 8.62 -1.39
N GLN A 101 14.80 9.20 -2.55
CA GLN A 101 15.64 9.13 -3.75
C GLN A 101 17.05 9.65 -3.48
N HIS A 102 17.17 10.76 -2.75
CA HIS A 102 18.46 11.31 -2.35
C HIS A 102 19.23 10.38 -1.39
N LEU A 103 18.53 9.68 -0.49
CA LEU A 103 19.15 8.72 0.43
C LEU A 103 19.65 7.46 -0.26
N ILE A 104 18.95 7.00 -1.30
CA ILE A 104 19.41 5.91 -2.16
C ILE A 104 20.66 6.35 -2.93
N LYS A 105 20.62 7.56 -3.50
CA LYS A 105 21.75 8.14 -4.23
C LYS A 105 23.00 8.29 -3.36
N THR A 106 22.85 8.64 -2.08
CA THR A 106 23.99 8.80 -1.14
C THR A 106 24.40 7.50 -0.46
N GLY A 107 23.77 6.37 -0.80
CA GLY A 107 24.10 5.04 -0.30
C GLY A 107 23.68 4.78 1.15
N VAL A 108 22.85 5.65 1.73
CA VAL A 108 22.27 5.49 3.08
C VAL A 108 21.17 4.43 3.06
N ILE A 109 20.35 4.40 2.00
CA ILE A 109 19.38 3.35 1.74
C ILE A 109 19.91 2.48 0.60
N SER A 110 20.12 1.20 0.86
CA SER A 110 20.50 0.22 -0.16
C SER A 110 19.28 -0.60 -0.56
N VAL A 111 18.91 -0.59 -1.84
CA VAL A 111 17.84 -1.44 -2.36
C VAL A 111 18.52 -2.49 -3.25
N SER A 112 18.47 -3.75 -2.85
CA SER A 112 18.96 -4.86 -3.66
C SER A 112 18.09 -4.95 -4.89
N THR A 113 18.61 -4.53 -6.04
CA THR A 113 17.95 -4.66 -7.34
C THR A 113 17.94 -6.13 -7.77
N GLU A 114 17.04 -6.92 -7.21
CA GLU A 114 16.41 -7.98 -7.99
C GLU A 114 15.15 -7.39 -8.58
N VAL A 115 15.33 -6.71 -9.71
CA VAL A 115 14.22 -6.18 -10.51
C VAL A 115 13.55 -7.40 -11.14
N LYS A 116 12.48 -7.91 -10.54
CA LYS A 116 11.47 -8.63 -11.32
C LYS A 116 10.77 -7.58 -12.17
N SER A 117 11.31 -7.36 -13.36
CA SER A 117 10.53 -6.82 -14.47
C SER A 117 9.58 -7.92 -14.92
N ASP A 118 8.51 -8.15 -14.17
CA ASP A 118 7.36 -8.86 -14.73
C ASP A 118 6.61 -7.86 -15.60
N SER A 119 7.06 -7.75 -16.85
CA SER A 119 6.13 -7.50 -17.94
C SER A 119 5.14 -8.65 -17.91
N LEU A 120 3.97 -8.45 -17.31
CA LEU A 120 2.86 -9.38 -17.44
C LEU A 120 2.47 -9.44 -18.92
N PRO A 121 2.55 -10.60 -19.58
CA PRO A 121 1.85 -10.82 -20.82
C PRO A 121 0.57 -11.57 -20.47
N VAL A 122 -0.51 -10.86 -20.15
CA VAL A 122 -1.84 -11.47 -20.20
C VAL A 122 -2.80 -10.45 -20.79
N ALA A 123 -3.07 -10.61 -22.08
CA ALA A 123 -4.28 -10.09 -22.68
C ALA A 123 -5.47 -10.62 -21.89
N SER A 124 -6.18 -9.75 -21.16
CA SER A 124 -7.52 -10.08 -20.66
C SER A 124 -8.52 -9.56 -21.69
N ASP A 125 -9.24 -10.47 -22.33
CA ASP A 125 -10.34 -10.19 -23.26
C ASP A 125 -11.60 -9.76 -22.48
N ASP A 126 -11.43 -8.93 -21.45
CA ASP A 126 -12.54 -8.37 -20.69
C ASP A 126 -12.74 -6.92 -21.09
N SER A 127 -13.73 -6.72 -21.96
CA SER A 127 -14.17 -5.40 -22.44
C SER A 127 -14.39 -4.38 -21.31
N LYS A 128 -14.65 -4.86 -20.08
CA LYS A 128 -14.89 -4.00 -18.91
C LYS A 128 -13.60 -3.51 -18.26
N ILE A 129 -12.54 -4.31 -18.16
CA ILE A 129 -11.22 -3.83 -17.69
C ILE A 129 -10.68 -2.79 -18.65
N ALA A 130 -10.70 -3.09 -19.96
CA ALA A 130 -10.23 -2.16 -20.97
C ALA A 130 -10.98 -0.81 -20.94
N ALA A 131 -12.29 -0.83 -20.64
CA ALA A 131 -13.06 0.39 -20.47
C ALA A 131 -12.64 1.19 -19.21
N LEU A 132 -12.40 0.52 -18.09
CA LEU A 132 -11.94 1.14 -16.84
C LEU A 132 -10.51 1.70 -16.98
N GLU A 133 -9.62 0.98 -17.66
CA GLU A 133 -8.27 1.46 -17.99
C GLU A 133 -8.32 2.69 -18.89
N ALA A 134 -9.20 2.70 -19.91
CA ALA A 134 -9.40 3.88 -20.73
C ALA A 134 -9.97 5.08 -19.95
N GLU A 135 -10.77 4.85 -18.90
CA GLU A 135 -11.20 5.91 -17.98
C GLU A 135 -10.04 6.45 -17.14
N LEU A 136 -9.15 5.58 -16.67
CA LEU A 136 -7.93 5.97 -15.99
C LEU A 136 -7.02 6.81 -16.89
N GLU A 137 -6.86 6.45 -18.16
CA GLU A 137 -6.06 7.21 -19.12
C GLU A 137 -6.61 8.63 -19.35
N LYS A 138 -7.94 8.80 -19.40
CA LYS A 138 -8.57 10.14 -19.50
C LYS A 138 -8.24 11.05 -18.32
N CYS A 139 -7.95 10.49 -17.14
CA CYS A 139 -7.53 11.29 -16.00
C CYS A 139 -6.22 12.06 -16.29
N ALA A 140 -5.32 11.51 -17.13
CA ALA A 140 -4.07 12.17 -17.49
C ALA A 140 -4.27 13.48 -18.27
N GLU A 141 -5.42 13.66 -18.93
CA GLU A 141 -5.77 14.89 -19.65
C GLU A 141 -6.13 16.05 -18.70
N ILE A 142 -6.33 15.77 -17.41
CA ILE A 142 -6.65 16.77 -16.40
C ILE A 142 -5.38 17.55 -16.03
N ASN A 143 -5.37 18.83 -16.41
CA ASN A 143 -4.23 19.73 -16.17
C ASN A 143 -4.06 20.13 -14.69
N GLN A 144 -5.14 20.15 -13.91
CA GLN A 144 -5.07 20.48 -12.49
C GLN A 144 -4.70 19.25 -11.66
N ALA A 145 -3.67 19.36 -10.82
CA ALA A 145 -3.12 18.23 -10.07
C ALA A 145 -4.16 17.57 -9.15
N TYR A 146 -4.89 18.34 -8.34
CA TYR A 146 -5.83 17.76 -7.37
C TYR A 146 -7.05 17.08 -8.02
N PRO A 147 -7.73 17.67 -9.02
CA PRO A 147 -8.76 16.97 -9.78
C PRO A 147 -8.25 15.73 -10.52
N ARG A 148 -7.03 15.76 -11.06
CA ARG A 148 -6.40 14.59 -11.69
C ARG A 148 -6.23 13.47 -10.68
N LEU A 149 -5.62 13.76 -9.53
CA LEU A 149 -5.41 12.78 -8.46
C LEU A 149 -6.72 12.14 -8.00
N ASN A 150 -7.78 12.93 -7.83
CA ASN A 150 -9.09 12.40 -7.45
C ASN A 150 -9.70 11.49 -8.53
N CYS A 151 -9.54 11.85 -9.81
CA CYS A 151 -9.96 11.02 -10.95
C CYS A 151 -9.18 9.70 -10.96
N GLU A 152 -7.85 9.77 -10.91
CA GLU A 152 -6.99 8.58 -10.93
C GLU A 152 -7.28 7.65 -9.75
N ARG A 153 -7.47 8.19 -8.54
CA ARG A 153 -7.81 7.39 -7.36
C ARG A 153 -9.14 6.65 -7.55
N ALA A 154 -10.16 7.33 -8.05
CA ALA A 154 -11.45 6.71 -8.30
C ALA A 154 -11.37 5.62 -9.39
N ALA A 155 -10.65 5.90 -10.49
CA ALA A 155 -10.46 4.96 -11.59
C ALA A 155 -9.63 3.74 -11.18
N LYS A 156 -8.50 3.93 -10.48
CA LYS A 156 -7.68 2.84 -9.93
C LYS A 156 -8.48 1.97 -8.96
N HIS A 157 -9.24 2.59 -8.05
CA HIS A 157 -10.11 1.84 -7.15
C HIS A 157 -11.18 1.03 -7.90
N ALA A 158 -11.74 1.57 -8.99
CA ALA A 158 -12.71 0.84 -9.81
C ALA A 158 -12.11 -0.36 -10.54
N ILE A 159 -10.88 -0.22 -11.08
CA ILE A 159 -10.12 -1.33 -11.68
C ILE A 159 -9.85 -2.40 -10.62
N GLU A 160 -9.34 -2.00 -9.46
CA GLU A 160 -8.99 -2.93 -8.39
C GLU A 160 -10.23 -3.69 -7.87
N ALA A 161 -11.32 -2.97 -7.59
CA ALA A 161 -12.57 -3.57 -7.17
C ALA A 161 -13.08 -4.59 -8.20
N TYR A 162 -12.99 -4.26 -9.49
CA TYR A 162 -13.38 -5.16 -10.56
C TYR A 162 -12.51 -6.43 -10.61
N THR A 163 -11.19 -6.28 -10.49
CA THR A 163 -10.25 -7.41 -10.42
C THR A 163 -10.57 -8.33 -9.24
N ILE A 164 -10.82 -7.76 -8.07
CA ILE A 164 -11.18 -8.53 -6.86
C ILE A 164 -12.54 -9.23 -7.05
N ILE A 165 -13.54 -8.56 -7.63
CA ILE A 165 -14.86 -9.17 -7.90
C ILE A 165 -14.75 -10.35 -8.87
N THR A 166 -13.92 -10.21 -9.90
CA THR A 166 -13.82 -11.20 -10.99
C THR A 166 -13.03 -12.43 -10.56
N ASN A 167 -11.98 -12.24 -9.78
CA ASN A 167 -11.08 -13.32 -9.37
C ASN A 167 -11.40 -13.86 -7.96
N GLY A 168 -12.19 -13.14 -7.17
CA GLY A 168 -12.48 -13.48 -5.79
C GLY A 168 -13.77 -14.27 -5.60
N GLN A 169 -13.81 -15.04 -4.52
CA GLN A 169 -15.02 -15.69 -4.04
C GLN A 169 -15.86 -14.72 -3.21
N SER A 170 -17.18 -14.76 -3.40
CA SER A 170 -18.11 -13.87 -2.71
C SER A 170 -18.74 -14.48 -1.45
N TYR A 171 -18.97 -13.63 -0.46
CA TYR A 171 -19.45 -13.98 0.87
C TYR A 171 -20.46 -12.93 1.34
N ASN A 172 -21.72 -13.33 1.48
CA ASN A 172 -22.80 -12.39 1.84
C ASN A 172 -22.93 -12.22 3.35
N ALA A 173 -22.98 -10.97 3.82
CA ALA A 173 -23.38 -10.64 5.18
C ALA A 173 -24.32 -9.42 5.17
N GLY A 174 -25.63 -9.71 5.17
CA GLY A 174 -26.68 -8.70 5.12
C GLY A 174 -26.61 -7.89 3.81
N PRO A 175 -26.56 -6.54 3.87
CA PRO A 175 -26.53 -5.67 2.71
C PRO A 175 -25.14 -5.59 2.02
N LEU A 176 -24.10 -6.18 2.61
CA LEU A 176 -22.77 -6.22 2.02
C LEU A 176 -22.43 -7.60 1.46
N ILE A 177 -21.77 -7.60 0.30
CA ILE A 177 -21.11 -8.75 -0.28
C ILE A 177 -19.60 -8.53 -0.16
N TYR A 178 -18.92 -9.44 0.51
CA TYR A 178 -17.47 -9.42 0.68
C TYR A 178 -16.82 -10.32 -0.37
N TYR A 179 -15.70 -9.90 -0.94
CA TYR A 179 -14.93 -10.67 -1.92
C TYR A 179 -13.53 -10.93 -1.39
N TRP A 180 -13.11 -12.19 -1.48
CA TRP A 180 -11.81 -12.69 -1.04
C TRP A 180 -11.12 -13.41 -2.20
N THR A 181 -9.89 -13.01 -2.52
CA THR A 181 -9.12 -13.55 -3.66
C THR A 181 -8.18 -14.69 -3.28
N GLY A 182 -8.04 -15.02 -1.99
CA GLY A 182 -7.10 -16.04 -1.52
C GLY A 182 -5.72 -15.49 -1.18
N LEU A 183 -4.90 -16.33 -0.57
CA LEU A 183 -3.48 -16.02 -0.30
C LEU A 183 -2.68 -15.88 -1.59
N ASP A 184 -1.51 -15.26 -1.49
CA ASP A 184 -0.57 -15.02 -2.59
C ASP A 184 -1.18 -14.18 -3.73
N THR A 185 -2.19 -13.38 -3.39
CA THR A 185 -2.77 -12.35 -4.27
C THR A 185 -2.43 -10.96 -3.75
N GLU A 186 -2.68 -9.91 -4.53
CA GLU A 186 -2.29 -8.55 -4.17
C GLU A 186 -2.85 -8.12 -2.80
N GLY A 187 -1.95 -7.83 -1.86
CA GLY A 187 -2.27 -7.45 -0.48
C GLY A 187 -2.69 -8.60 0.46
N ASN A 188 -2.67 -9.85 -0.03
CA ASN A 188 -3.00 -11.05 0.73
C ASN A 188 -1.78 -11.95 0.86
N SER A 189 -1.30 -12.15 2.07
CA SER A 189 -0.11 -12.96 2.31
C SER A 189 -0.14 -13.67 3.66
N PHE A 190 0.55 -14.79 3.72
CA PHE A 190 0.85 -15.50 4.95
C PHE A 190 2.33 -15.85 4.96
N GLU A 191 3.04 -15.46 6.01
CA GLU A 191 4.46 -15.76 6.18
C GLU A 191 4.78 -16.10 7.64
N ILE A 192 5.83 -16.89 7.83
CA ILE A 192 6.43 -17.13 9.14
C ILE A 192 7.81 -16.48 9.12
N THR A 193 8.02 -15.50 9.99
CA THR A 193 9.31 -14.80 10.08
C THR A 193 10.43 -15.74 10.52
N GLU A 194 11.69 -15.32 10.36
CA GLU A 194 12.85 -16.07 10.88
C GLU A 194 12.79 -16.30 12.40
N SER A 195 12.11 -15.42 13.14
CA SER A 195 11.87 -15.57 14.58
C SER A 195 10.72 -16.51 14.92
N GLY A 196 10.04 -17.08 13.92
CA GLY A 196 8.91 -18.00 14.08
C GLY A 196 7.56 -17.31 14.30
N GLN A 197 7.46 -16.00 14.11
CA GLN A 197 6.19 -15.27 14.23
C GLN A 197 5.40 -15.41 12.93
N ALA A 198 4.16 -15.89 13.01
CA ALA A 198 3.24 -15.89 11.88
C ALA A 198 2.69 -14.48 11.64
N ILE A 199 2.70 -14.04 10.37
CA ILE A 199 2.14 -12.79 9.89
C ILE A 199 1.14 -13.11 8.79
N LEU A 200 -0.05 -12.55 8.89
CA LEU A 200 -1.15 -12.74 7.95
C LEU A 200 -1.71 -11.37 7.55
N ALA A 201 -1.58 -11.02 6.28
CA ALA A 201 -2.19 -9.85 5.68
C ALA A 201 -3.45 -10.26 4.90
N ILE A 202 -4.55 -9.57 5.18
CA ILE A 202 -5.86 -9.79 4.57
C ILE A 202 -6.32 -8.47 3.95
N ARG A 203 -6.68 -8.52 2.67
CA ARG A 203 -7.29 -7.49 1.85
C ARG A 203 -8.62 -8.01 1.33
N ILE A 204 -9.69 -7.31 1.68
CA ILE A 204 -11.06 -7.69 1.32
C ILE A 204 -11.75 -6.50 0.68
N LEU A 205 -12.55 -6.77 -0.36
CA LEU A 205 -13.48 -5.81 -0.93
C LEU A 205 -14.87 -6.05 -0.35
N ALA A 206 -15.52 -5.00 0.14
CA ALA A 206 -16.93 -5.02 0.51
C ALA A 206 -17.75 -4.20 -0.49
N VAL A 207 -18.83 -4.77 -1.01
CA VAL A 207 -19.75 -4.13 -1.98
C VAL A 207 -21.12 -3.96 -1.33
N ASN A 208 -21.64 -2.73 -1.33
CA ASN A 208 -22.98 -2.44 -0.81
C ASN A 208 -24.03 -2.56 -1.92
N THR A 209 -24.88 -3.59 -1.82
CA THR A 209 -25.95 -3.85 -2.79
C THR A 209 -27.30 -3.29 -2.35
N SER A 210 -27.34 -2.54 -1.25
CA SER A 210 -28.55 -1.92 -0.72
C SER A 210 -28.75 -0.48 -1.22
N THR A 211 -29.85 0.14 -0.82
CA THR A 211 -30.19 1.53 -1.11
C THR A 211 -29.73 2.51 -0.03
N ASP A 212 -29.25 2.01 1.11
CA ASP A 212 -28.85 2.82 2.27
C ASP A 212 -27.34 2.79 2.47
N ASN A 213 -26.80 3.79 3.17
CA ASN A 213 -25.41 3.74 3.63
C ASN A 213 -25.26 2.61 4.65
N VAL A 214 -24.21 1.80 4.50
CA VAL A 214 -23.90 0.72 5.43
C VAL A 214 -22.53 0.97 6.04
N SER A 215 -22.45 0.94 7.38
CA SER A 215 -21.17 1.05 8.09
C SER A 215 -20.62 -0.34 8.42
N MET A 216 -19.35 -0.55 8.10
CA MET A 216 -18.51 -1.60 8.68
C MET A 216 -17.85 -1.05 9.94
N MET A 217 -17.88 -1.78 11.05
CA MET A 217 -17.49 -1.26 12.37
C MET A 217 -16.28 -1.99 12.95
N CYS A 218 -15.26 -1.22 13.32
CA CYS A 218 -14.11 -1.71 14.05
C CYS A 218 -13.38 -0.55 14.74
N THR A 219 -13.67 -0.31 16.03
CA THR A 219 -13.16 0.87 16.78
C THR A 219 -11.86 0.60 17.53
N GLY A 220 -11.37 -0.64 17.50
CA GLY A 220 -10.15 -1.08 18.16
C GLY A 220 -10.09 -2.61 18.21
N PRO A 221 -8.95 -3.23 18.52
CA PRO A 221 -8.82 -4.70 18.53
C PRO A 221 -9.82 -5.40 19.47
N ALA A 222 -10.10 -4.79 20.63
CA ALA A 222 -11.08 -5.28 21.59
C ALA A 222 -12.54 -5.17 21.12
N ILE A 223 -12.84 -4.21 20.23
CA ILE A 223 -14.20 -3.86 19.78
C ILE A 223 -14.21 -3.80 18.25
N CYS A 224 -13.82 -4.92 17.66
CA CYS A 224 -13.82 -5.12 16.22
C CYS A 224 -14.78 -6.24 15.83
N ASN A 225 -15.56 -6.02 14.77
CA ASN A 225 -16.45 -7.04 14.21
C ASN A 225 -15.71 -8.04 13.31
N TYR A 226 -14.39 -7.94 13.24
CA TYR A 226 -13.50 -8.72 12.39
C TYR A 226 -12.44 -9.42 13.24
N ASP A 227 -12.25 -10.73 13.03
CA ASP A 227 -11.16 -11.49 13.61
C ASP A 227 -10.80 -12.71 12.76
N VAL A 228 -9.64 -13.30 13.04
CA VAL A 228 -9.27 -14.61 12.52
C VAL A 228 -9.58 -15.65 13.58
N TRP A 229 -10.23 -16.75 13.20
CA TRP A 229 -10.68 -17.80 14.11
C TRP A 229 -10.20 -19.16 13.67
N ASN A 230 -9.66 -19.95 14.60
CA ASN A 230 -9.12 -21.29 14.30
C ASN A 230 -9.96 -22.46 14.86
N GLY A 231 -11.18 -22.20 15.33
CA GLY A 231 -12.00 -23.18 16.04
C GLY A 231 -11.96 -23.07 17.57
N ASP A 232 -10.87 -22.52 18.13
CA ASP A 232 -10.67 -22.43 19.58
C ASP A 232 -10.45 -20.99 20.07
N LYS A 233 -9.70 -20.19 19.30
CA LYS A 233 -9.25 -18.84 19.67
C LYS A 233 -9.55 -17.84 18.57
N ALA A 234 -9.98 -16.65 18.99
CA ALA A 234 -10.14 -15.49 18.12
C ALA A 234 -8.89 -14.64 18.21
N PHE A 235 -8.25 -14.43 17.06
CA PHE A 235 -7.08 -13.59 16.89
C PHE A 235 -7.53 -12.21 16.43
N LYS A 236 -7.20 -11.20 17.22
CA LYS A 236 -7.44 -9.80 16.93
C LYS A 236 -6.26 -9.23 16.14
N TYR A 237 -6.59 -8.28 15.28
CA TYR A 237 -5.64 -7.66 14.36
C TYR A 237 -4.52 -6.91 15.11
N SER A 238 -3.40 -6.73 14.41
CA SER A 238 -2.26 -5.90 14.78
C SER A 238 -2.10 -4.66 13.90
N GLY A 239 -2.83 -4.55 12.77
CA GLY A 239 -2.97 -3.34 11.97
C GLY A 239 -4.21 -3.38 11.07
N MET A 240 -4.74 -2.22 10.65
CA MET A 240 -5.90 -2.14 9.74
C MET A 240 -6.20 -0.71 9.23
N ASP A 241 -7.16 -0.58 8.30
CA ASP A 241 -7.53 0.67 7.64
C ASP A 241 -8.65 1.52 8.29
N PHE A 242 -9.39 1.04 9.30
CA PHE A 242 -10.52 1.81 9.85
C PHE A 242 -10.04 2.94 10.78
N THR A 243 -9.68 4.07 10.17
CA THR A 243 -9.13 5.25 10.85
C THR A 243 -10.09 5.92 11.83
N ASN A 244 -11.40 5.86 11.56
CA ASN A 244 -12.44 6.51 12.38
C ASN A 244 -13.34 5.49 13.09
N GLY A 245 -12.85 4.27 13.26
CA GLY A 245 -13.59 3.18 13.90
C GLY A 245 -14.72 2.58 13.05
N GLN A 246 -14.96 3.14 11.86
CA GLN A 246 -15.90 2.62 10.88
C GLN A 246 -15.47 2.98 9.45
N ILE A 247 -15.94 2.19 8.49
CA ILE A 247 -15.89 2.49 7.05
C ILE A 247 -17.33 2.53 6.55
N VAL A 248 -17.74 3.64 5.93
CA VAL A 248 -19.10 3.81 5.40
C VAL A 248 -19.10 3.48 3.91
N VAL A 249 -19.78 2.40 3.53
CA VAL A 249 -19.97 1.99 2.14
C VAL A 249 -21.29 2.57 1.64
N LYS A 250 -21.22 3.47 0.65
CA LYS A 250 -22.41 4.11 0.06
C LYS A 250 -23.20 3.13 -0.82
N PRO A 251 -24.49 3.39 -1.08
CA PRO A 251 -25.30 2.57 -1.98
C PRO A 251 -24.63 2.35 -3.34
N GLY A 252 -24.52 1.10 -3.77
CA GLY A 252 -23.97 0.73 -5.07
C GLY A 252 -22.45 0.94 -5.22
N THR A 253 -21.73 1.29 -4.15
CA THR A 253 -20.28 1.42 -4.17
C THR A 253 -19.60 0.25 -3.47
N SER A 254 -18.28 0.23 -3.54
CA SER A 254 -17.44 -0.72 -2.83
C SER A 254 -16.35 0.01 -2.05
N GLU A 255 -15.82 -0.66 -1.03
CA GLU A 255 -14.65 -0.21 -0.28
C GLU A 255 -13.71 -1.40 -0.08
N ILE A 256 -12.41 -1.15 -0.22
CA ILE A 256 -11.36 -2.13 0.03
C ILE A 256 -10.75 -1.82 1.39
N PHE A 257 -10.57 -2.83 2.22
CA PHE A 257 -9.91 -2.66 3.51
C PHE A 257 -8.88 -3.76 3.75
N ASN A 258 -7.80 -3.38 4.42
CA ASN A 258 -6.72 -4.26 4.82
C ASN A 258 -6.75 -4.48 6.33
N MET A 259 -6.36 -5.68 6.74
CA MET A 259 -6.14 -6.09 8.14
C MET A 259 -4.90 -6.96 8.23
N LEU A 260 -4.10 -6.71 9.26
CA LEU A 260 -2.88 -7.45 9.56
C LEU A 260 -3.08 -8.22 10.86
N PHE A 261 -2.67 -9.48 10.90
CA PHE A 261 -2.64 -10.33 12.09
C PHE A 261 -1.21 -10.80 12.30
N GLY A 262 -0.66 -10.59 13.51
CA GLY A 262 0.74 -10.84 13.77
C GLY A 262 1.07 -10.68 15.26
N PRO A 263 2.15 -9.98 15.64
CA PRO A 263 2.49 -9.80 17.05
C PRO A 263 1.43 -8.99 17.80
N ASN A 264 1.30 -9.25 19.11
CA ASN A 264 0.42 -8.46 19.97
C ASN A 264 0.93 -7.02 20.13
N ILE A 265 0.11 -6.04 19.74
CA ILE A 265 0.38 -4.60 19.85
C ILE A 265 -0.24 -3.94 21.10
N GLY A 266 -0.87 -4.72 22.00
CA GLY A 266 -1.62 -4.20 23.13
C GLY A 266 -3.06 -3.76 22.75
N TYR A 267 -3.72 -2.99 23.62
CA TYR A 267 -5.08 -2.45 23.41
C TYR A 267 -6.16 -3.48 23.05
N GLY A 268 -6.01 -4.71 23.54
CA GLY A 268 -6.91 -5.83 23.25
C GLY A 268 -6.57 -6.61 21.98
N GLY A 269 -5.43 -6.31 21.34
CA GLY A 269 -4.84 -7.15 20.30
C GLY A 269 -4.37 -8.49 20.86
N THR A 270 -4.04 -9.42 19.96
CA THR A 270 -3.53 -10.73 20.32
C THR A 270 -2.42 -11.13 19.37
N THR A 271 -1.48 -11.96 19.84
CA THR A 271 -0.53 -12.60 18.95
C THR A 271 -1.25 -13.63 18.08
N PHE A 272 -1.04 -13.56 16.78
CA PHE A 272 -1.47 -14.58 15.83
C PHE A 272 -0.57 -15.81 15.98
N GLU A 273 -1.15 -16.89 16.49
CA GLU A 273 -0.47 -18.18 16.74
C GLU A 273 -0.98 -19.17 15.69
N TYR A 274 -0.11 -19.49 14.74
CA TYR A 274 -0.42 -20.43 13.68
C TYR A 274 -0.12 -21.88 14.09
N ASP A 275 -1.04 -22.77 13.77
CA ASP A 275 -1.00 -24.21 13.97
C ASP A 275 -1.47 -24.87 12.67
N SER A 276 -0.56 -25.56 11.99
CA SER A 276 -0.81 -26.18 10.69
C SER A 276 -1.85 -27.32 10.72
N SER A 277 -2.26 -27.76 11.91
CA SER A 277 -3.33 -28.75 12.06
C SER A 277 -4.74 -28.14 12.08
N LYS A 278 -4.85 -26.80 12.07
CA LYS A 278 -6.10 -26.07 12.25
C LYS A 278 -6.53 -25.38 10.96
N GLU A 279 -7.84 -25.31 10.78
CA GLU A 279 -8.44 -24.45 9.76
C GLU A 279 -8.63 -23.04 10.32
N TYR A 280 -8.42 -22.04 9.49
CA TYR A 280 -8.54 -20.64 9.87
C TYR A 280 -9.61 -19.95 9.03
N PHE A 281 -10.41 -19.11 9.69
CA PHE A 281 -11.48 -18.35 9.06
C PHE A 281 -11.34 -16.88 9.42
N PHE A 282 -11.44 -16.01 8.42
CA PHE A 282 -11.71 -14.59 8.66
C PHE A 282 -13.20 -14.41 8.92
N ARG A 283 -13.55 -14.02 10.14
CA ARG A 283 -14.94 -13.86 10.56
C ARG A 283 -15.34 -12.41 10.50
N ILE A 284 -16.52 -12.20 9.92
CA ILE A 284 -17.21 -10.92 9.89
C ILE A 284 -18.46 -11.09 10.75
N SER A 285 -18.62 -10.24 11.75
CA SER A 285 -19.72 -10.31 12.72
C SER A 285 -20.38 -8.95 12.91
N GLU A 286 -20.91 -8.41 11.81
CA GLU A 286 -21.62 -7.13 11.81
C GLU A 286 -23.05 -7.29 12.35
N PRO A 287 -23.69 -6.22 12.86
CA PRO A 287 -25.06 -6.28 13.38
C PRO A 287 -26.10 -6.77 12.37
N TYR A 288 -25.84 -6.59 11.08
CA TYR A 288 -26.73 -6.98 9.97
C TYR A 288 -26.43 -8.34 9.36
N GLY A 289 -25.32 -8.99 9.73
CA GLY A 289 -24.93 -10.24 9.09
C GLY A 289 -23.62 -10.80 9.64
N LYS A 290 -23.52 -12.14 9.61
CA LYS A 290 -22.29 -12.85 9.97
C LYS A 290 -21.87 -13.76 8.84
N VAL A 291 -20.58 -13.79 8.55
CA VAL A 291 -20.00 -14.74 7.59
C VAL A 291 -18.60 -15.14 8.04
N SER A 292 -18.15 -16.31 7.61
CA SER A 292 -16.81 -16.83 7.88
C SER A 292 -16.18 -17.23 6.55
N ILE A 293 -15.07 -16.59 6.23
CA ILE A 293 -14.31 -16.78 4.98
C ILE A 293 -13.17 -17.75 5.29
N PRO A 294 -13.13 -18.96 4.71
CA PRO A 294 -12.00 -19.87 4.87
C PRO A 294 -10.74 -19.23 4.28
N LEU A 295 -9.64 -19.25 5.05
CA LEU A 295 -8.39 -18.63 4.65
C LEU A 295 -7.42 -19.58 3.95
N GLU A 296 -7.67 -20.89 4.03
CA GLU A 296 -6.84 -21.92 3.39
C GLU A 296 -5.35 -21.73 3.68
N LEU A 297 -5.01 -21.44 4.95
CA LEU A 297 -3.61 -21.37 5.37
C LEU A 297 -2.93 -22.73 5.14
N PRO A 298 -1.64 -22.75 4.80
CA PRO A 298 -0.90 -23.97 4.49
C PRO A 298 -0.75 -24.92 5.70
#